data_AF-A0A1E5GSV9-F1
#
_entry.id   AF-A0A1E5GSV9-F1
#
_cell.length_a   1.000
_cell.length_b   1.000
_cell.length_c   1.000
_cell.angle_alpha   90.00
_cell.angle_beta   90.00
_cell.angle_gamma   90.00
#
_symmetry.space_group_name_H-M   'P 1'
#
loop_
_entity.id
_entity.type
_entity.pdbx_description
1 polymer ?
#
loop_
_entity_poly.entity_id
_entity_poly.type
_entity_poly.pdbx_seq_one_letter_code
_entity_poly.pdbx_strand_id
1 'polypeptide(L)' 'MDTHGFRYTHCSLLFEAGATIKEVQDRLGHSDVQTTMNIYTHVSKEKKDYTARLFANYVGQ' A
#
# COMPACT_ATOMS: atom_id res chain seq x y z
N MET A 1 5.05 14.18 -17.20
CA MET A 1 4.26 13.47 -16.18
C MET A 1 3.80 12.20 -16.86
N ASP A 2 4.41 11.07 -16.51
CA ASP A 2 4.19 9.81 -17.21
C ASP A 2 2.97 9.07 -16.65
N THR A 3 2.32 8.26 -17.48
CA THR A 3 1.16 7.44 -17.12
C THR A 3 1.46 6.49 -15.96
N HIS A 4 2.71 6.06 -15.81
CA HIS A 4 3.20 5.29 -14.66
C HIS A 4 3.14 6.05 -13.33
N GLY A 5 3.39 7.37 -13.32
CA GLY A 5 3.32 8.19 -12.11
C GLY A 5 1.90 8.29 -11.55
N PHE A 6 0.91 8.46 -12.41
CA PHE A 6 -0.50 8.46 -12.02
C PHE A 6 -0.96 7.09 -11.52
N ARG A 7 -0.54 6.00 -12.17
CA ARG A 7 -0.80 4.63 -11.71
C ARG A 7 -0.21 4.39 -10.33
N TYR A 8 1.01 4.87 -10.09
CA TYR A 8 1.68 4.76 -8.79
C TYR A 8 0.88 5.48 -7.69
N THR A 9 0.54 6.76 -7.89
CA THR A 9 -0.26 7.52 -6.92
C THR A 9 -1.64 6.90 -6.70
N HIS A 10 -2.31 6.44 -7.75
CA HIS A 10 -3.62 5.78 -7.62
C HIS A 10 -3.53 4.50 -6.78
N CYS A 11 -2.50 3.68 -7.00
CA CYS A 11 -2.25 2.45 -6.27
C CYS A 11 -1.97 2.72 -4.77
N SER A 12 -1.11 3.71 -4.47
CA SER A 12 -0.82 4.11 -3.09
C SER A 12 -2.10 4.57 -2.36
N LEU A 13 -2.93 5.40 -2.99
CA LEU A 13 -4.19 5.88 -2.40
C LEU A 13 -5.17 4.74 -2.12
N LEU A 14 -5.26 3.74 -3.01
CA LEU A 14 -6.12 2.57 -2.77
C LEU A 14 -5.66 1.76 -1.55
N PHE A 15 -4.35 1.57 -1.38
CA PHE A 15 -3.81 0.88 -0.21
C PHE A 15 -3.96 1.67 1.09
N GLU A 16 -3.83 2.99 1.03
CA GLU A 16 -4.12 3.88 2.16
C GLU A 16 -5.59 3.80 2.56
N ALA A 17 -6.51 3.77 1.59
CA ALA A 17 -7.94 3.57 1.80
C ALA A 17 -8.31 2.17 2.34
N GLY A 18 -7.35 1.26 2.43
CA GLY A 18 -7.55 -0.08 3.00
C GLY A 18 -7.92 -1.16 1.99
N ALA A 19 -7.83 -0.89 0.68
CA ALA A 19 -8.04 -1.90 -0.34
C ALA A 19 -6.98 -3.02 -0.24
N THR A 20 -7.40 -4.24 -0.52
CA THR A 20 -6.54 -5.40 -0.59
C THR A 20 -5.75 -5.42 -1.89
N ILE A 21 -4.63 -6.16 -1.90
CA ILE A 21 -3.81 -6.29 -3.11
C ILE A 21 -4.58 -6.85 -4.30
N LYS A 22 -5.51 -7.77 -4.06
CA LYS A 22 -6.31 -8.39 -5.11
C LYS A 22 -7.28 -7.39 -5.73
N GLU A 23 -7.96 -6.57 -4.92
CA GLU A 23 -8.84 -5.50 -5.41
C GLU A 23 -8.07 -4.45 -6.22
N VAL A 24 -6.87 -4.09 -5.76
CA VAL A 24 -6.00 -3.15 -6.48
C VAL A 24 -5.50 -3.73 -7.80
N GLN A 25 -5.11 -5.02 -7.82
CA GLN A 25 -4.70 -5.72 -9.04
C GLN A 25 -5.84 -5.83 -10.05
N ASP A 26 -7.05 -6.19 -9.61
CA ASP A 26 -8.23 -6.28 -10.48
C ASP A 26 -8.61 -4.89 -11.04
N ARG A 27 -8.46 -3.82 -10.24
CA ARG A 27 -8.74 -2.43 -10.64
C ARG A 27 -7.71 -1.86 -11.62
N LEU A 28 -6.42 -2.16 -11.42
CA LEU A 28 -5.32 -1.65 -12.24
C LEU A 28 -5.01 -2.54 -13.46
N GLY A 29 -5.58 -3.74 -13.50
CA GLY A 29 -5.31 -4.75 -14.50
C GLY A 29 -4.02 -5.53 -14.21
N HIS A 30 -4.02 -6.81 -14.61
CA HIS A 30 -2.94 -7.77 -14.37
C HIS A 30 -1.61 -7.43 -15.07
N SER A 31 -1.57 -6.41 -15.93
CA SER A 31 -0.35 -5.99 -16.63
C SER A 31 0.71 -5.40 -15.71
N ASP A 32 0.32 -4.95 -14.51
CA ASP A 32 1.14 -4.09 -13.65
C ASP A 32 1.25 -4.61 -12.21
N VAL A 33 1.36 -5.93 -12.08
CA VAL A 33 1.49 -6.61 -10.79
C VAL A 33 2.78 -6.22 -10.07
N GLN A 34 3.88 -6.03 -10.80
CA GLN A 34 5.15 -5.64 -10.18
C GLN A 34 5.06 -4.28 -9.47
N THR A 35 4.50 -3.26 -10.12
CA THR A 35 4.30 -1.94 -9.51
C THR A 35 3.37 -2.03 -8.31
N THR A 36 2.26 -2.78 -8.44
CA THR A 36 1.30 -3.01 -7.37
C THR A 36 1.94 -3.68 -6.15
N MET A 37 2.74 -4.73 -6.36
CA MET A 37 3.46 -5.44 -5.30
C MET A 37 4.51 -4.56 -4.61
N ASN A 38 5.26 -3.77 -5.38
CA ASN A 38 6.26 -2.87 -4.85
C ASN A 38 5.64 -1.81 -3.93
N ILE A 39 4.52 -1.21 -4.35
CA ILE A 39 3.78 -0.23 -3.55
C ILE A 39 3.17 -0.89 -2.32
N TYR A 40 2.52 -2.05 -2.48
CA TYR A 40 1.95 -2.79 -1.36
C TYR A 40 2.99 -3.10 -0.29
N THR A 41 4.18 -3.56 -0.69
CA THR A 41 5.27 -3.89 0.23
C THR A 41 5.72 -2.65 1.01
N HIS A 42 5.81 -1.49 0.33
CA HIS A 42 6.17 -0.24 0.96
C HIS A 42 5.12 0.21 2.00
N VAL A 43 3.86 0.33 1.59
CA VAL A 43 2.75 0.76 2.45
C VAL A 43 2.55 -0.22 3.61
N SER A 44 2.68 -1.53 3.38
CA SER A 44 2.57 -2.55 4.43
C SER A 44 3.69 -2.42 5.47
N LYS A 45 4.93 -2.11 5.04
CA LYS A 45 6.04 -1.89 5.97
C LYS A 45 5.77 -0.69 6.87
N GLU A 46 5.32 0.43 6.31
CA GLU A 46 4.95 1.61 7.09
C GLU A 46 3.80 1.34 8.06
N LYS A 47 2.74 0.65 7.61
CA LYS A 47 1.63 0.23 8.47
C LYS A 47 2.08 -0.71 9.60
N LYS A 48 3.00 -1.63 9.33
CA LYS A 48 3.58 -2.53 10.36
C LYS A 48 4.37 -1.74 11.40
N ASP A 49 5.24 -0.82 10.97
CA ASP A 49 6.02 0.01 11.87
C ASP A 49 5.12 0.91 12.72
N TYR A 50 4.07 1.48 12.13
CA TYR A 50 3.05 2.26 12.86
C TYR A 50 2.33 1.40 13.90
N THR A 51 1.88 0.20 13.53
CA THR A 51 1.17 -0.71 14.43
C THR A 51 2.07 -1.17 15.58
N ALA A 52 3.34 -1.47 15.30
CA ALA A 52 4.32 -1.84 16.32
C ALA A 52 4.57 -0.71 17.32
N ARG A 53 4.67 0.54 16.85
CA ARG A 53 4.79 1.72 17.73
C ARG A 53 3.54 1.94 18.57
N LEU A 54 2.35 1.80 17.98
CA LEU A 54 1.09 1.93 18.69
C LEU A 54 1.00 0.91 19.84
N PHE A 55 1.37 -0.35 19.56
CA PHE A 55 1.42 -1.41 20.56
C PHE A 55 2.46 -1.11 21.65
N ALA A 56 3.67 -0.71 21.29
CA ALA A 56 4.72 -0.35 22.25
C ALA A 56 4.27 0.80 23.17
N ASN A 57 3.58 1.81 22.63
CA ASN A 57 3.03 2.91 23.41
C ASN A 57 1.87 2.49 24.34
N TYR A 58 1.05 1.52 23.91
CA TYR A 58 -0.06 1.01 24.71
C TYR A 58 0.42 0.14 25.89
N VAL A 59 1.44 -0.70 25.65
CA VAL A 59 2.02 -1.60 26.69
C VAL A 59 2.99 -0.87 27.61
N GLY A 60 3.54 0.27 27.19
CA GLY A 60 4.42 1.11 28.02
C GLY A 60 3.69 2.05 28.99
N GLN A 61 2.35 2.02 29.04
CA GLN A 61 1.52 2.66 30.09
C GLN A 61 1.29 1.71 31.24
#